data_AF-A0A3R7R2T6-F1
#
_entry.id   AF-A0A3R7R2T6-F1
#
_cell.length_a   1.000
_cell.length_b   1.000
_cell.length_c   1.000
_cell.angle_alpha   90.00
_cell.angle_beta   90.00
_cell.angle_gamma   90.00
#
_symmetry.space_group_name_H-M   'P 1'
#
loop_
_entity.id
_entity.type
_entity.pdbx_description
1 polymer ?
#
loop_
_entity_poly.entity_id
_entity_poly.type
_entity_poly.pdbx_seq_one_letter_code
_entity_poly.pdbx_strand_id
1 'polypeptide(L)'
;MEDGTFVFPVTARRTGDNETVSMIIYSKDDGKNWVLPHGMLPVGCTDPPIVEWEQGQLVMIVKCNLLSNVFESRDMGAMWREAVRTLTRVHPRVFPNSLQTAVGVGSLTTATIAGKKVMLYTQKGFLRDDPLQATVLYLWVADNNHTFHVGPISMDTDTTPTSNNTLLY
;
A
#
# COMPACT_ATOMS: atom_id res chain seq x y z
N MET A 1 -7.79 11.78 -8.35
CA MET A 1 -8.39 12.45 -7.19
C MET A 1 -9.82 12.85 -7.56
N GLU A 2 -10.71 13.06 -6.59
CA GLU A 2 -12.08 13.52 -6.81
C GLU A 2 -12.13 14.86 -7.56
N ASP A 3 -11.11 15.70 -7.41
CA ASP A 3 -10.96 17.00 -8.08
C ASP A 3 -10.36 16.94 -9.50
N GLY A 4 -10.10 15.74 -10.03
CA GLY A 4 -9.47 15.53 -11.34
C GLY A 4 -7.95 15.53 -11.34
N THR A 5 -7.28 15.81 -10.21
CA THR A 5 -5.82 15.76 -10.10
C THR A 5 -5.29 14.34 -10.34
N PHE A 6 -4.29 14.21 -11.21
CA PHE A 6 -3.53 12.97 -11.38
C PHE A 6 -2.46 12.86 -10.31
N VAL A 7 -2.41 11.73 -9.62
CA VAL A 7 -1.40 11.45 -8.58
C VAL A 7 -0.83 10.09 -8.86
N PHE A 8 0.49 10.03 -9.01
CA PHE A 8 1.23 8.79 -9.17
C PHE A 8 2.18 8.62 -8.00
N PRO A 9 2.13 7.49 -7.28
CA PRO A 9 3.16 7.18 -6.32
C PRO A 9 4.42 6.75 -7.08
N VAL A 10 5.58 7.19 -6.63
CA VAL A 10 6.86 6.91 -7.30
C VAL A 10 7.92 6.53 -6.28
N THR A 11 8.77 5.59 -6.68
CA THR A 11 9.99 5.24 -5.94
C THR A 11 11.17 5.92 -6.62
N ALA A 12 11.79 6.88 -5.95
CA ALA A 12 13.00 7.53 -6.42
C ALA A 12 14.23 6.82 -5.85
N ARG A 13 15.28 6.69 -6.66
CA ARG A 13 16.58 6.16 -6.22
C ARG A 13 17.62 7.27 -6.25
N ARG A 14 18.30 7.47 -5.12
CA ARG A 14 19.40 8.41 -5.01
C ARG A 14 20.64 7.87 -5.74
N THR A 15 21.33 8.76 -6.42
CA THR A 15 22.58 8.45 -7.12
C THR A 15 23.73 8.37 -6.12
N GLY A 16 24.50 7.27 -6.15
CA GLY A 16 25.75 7.11 -5.38
C GLY A 16 25.68 6.06 -4.27
N ASP A 17 24.56 5.96 -3.55
CA ASP A 17 24.35 5.02 -2.43
C ASP A 17 23.21 4.01 -2.67
N ASN A 18 22.51 4.12 -3.81
CA ASN A 18 21.35 3.29 -4.18
C ASN A 18 20.19 3.33 -3.17
N GLU A 19 20.16 4.34 -2.30
CA GLU A 19 19.05 4.54 -1.37
C GLU A 19 17.76 4.84 -2.13
N THR A 20 16.65 4.23 -1.72
CA THR A 20 15.34 4.44 -2.30
C THR A 20 14.41 5.15 -1.33
N VAL A 21 13.57 6.03 -1.86
CA VAL A 21 12.52 6.71 -1.12
C VAL A 21 11.23 6.66 -1.92
N SER A 22 10.10 6.54 -1.21
CA SER A 22 8.77 6.65 -1.81
C SER A 22 8.24 8.07 -1.66
N MET A 23 7.62 8.58 -2.72
CA MET A 23 6.98 9.89 -2.78
C MET A 23 5.86 9.87 -3.81
N ILE A 24 5.35 11.04 -4.20
CA ILE A 24 4.38 11.17 -5.29
C ILE A 24 4.89 12.13 -6.35
N ILE A 25 4.31 12.04 -7.54
CA ILE A 25 4.32 13.10 -8.54
C ILE A 25 2.88 13.36 -8.95
N TYR A 26 2.50 14.61 -9.19
CA TYR A 26 1.11 14.94 -9.52
C TYR A 26 0.99 16.00 -10.60
N SER A 27 -0.16 16.02 -11.27
CA SER A 27 -0.53 17.01 -12.29
C SER A 27 -1.97 17.46 -12.07
N LYS A 28 -2.18 18.78 -12.14
CA LYS A 28 -3.50 19.43 -11.99
C LYS A 28 -4.07 19.93 -13.31
N ASP A 29 -3.36 19.72 -14.41
CA ASP A 29 -3.65 20.31 -15.72
C ASP A 29 -3.61 19.25 -16.83
N ASP A 30 -4.26 18.11 -16.54
CA ASP A 30 -4.42 16.97 -17.46
C ASP A 30 -3.08 16.42 -17.98
N GLY A 31 -2.06 16.41 -17.13
CA GLY A 31 -0.75 15.84 -17.44
C GLY A 31 0.19 16.78 -18.21
N LYS A 32 -0.17 18.06 -18.39
CA LYS A 32 0.69 19.04 -19.11
C LYS A 32 1.91 19.44 -18.28
N ASN A 33 1.72 19.69 -16.99
CA ASN A 33 2.78 20.00 -16.05
C ASN A 33 2.74 19.03 -14.85
N TRP A 34 3.92 18.62 -14.42
CA TRP A 34 4.10 17.70 -13.30
C TRP A 34 4.86 18.37 -12.17
N VAL A 35 4.35 18.22 -10.96
CA VAL A 35 4.96 18.72 -9.74
C VAL A 35 5.48 17.54 -8.93
N LEU A 36 6.76 17.62 -8.57
CA LEU A 36 7.39 16.71 -7.62
C LEU A 36 7.50 17.43 -6.26
N PRO A 37 6.63 17.13 -5.29
CA PRO A 37 6.70 17.73 -3.96
C PRO A 37 7.98 17.30 -3.22
N HIS A 38 8.41 18.11 -2.26
CA HIS A 38 9.62 17.84 -1.48
C HIS A 38 9.45 16.72 -0.43
N GLY A 39 8.22 16.40 -0.03
CA GLY A 39 7.97 15.41 0.99
C GLY A 39 8.25 13.99 0.48
N MET A 40 8.97 13.22 1.29
CA MET A 40 9.36 11.85 1.02
C MET A 40 9.17 10.99 2.26
N LEU A 41 8.91 9.70 2.05
CA LEU A 41 8.88 8.70 3.11
C LEU A 41 10.31 8.31 3.52
N PRO A 42 10.48 7.65 4.68
CA PRO A 42 11.78 7.19 5.14
C PRO A 42 12.52 6.33 4.10
N VAL A 43 13.85 6.37 4.16
CA VAL A 43 14.73 5.58 3.28
C VAL A 43 14.44 4.08 3.43
N GLY A 44 14.41 3.38 2.30
CA GLY A 44 14.14 1.93 2.24
C GLY A 44 12.66 1.56 2.27
N CYS A 45 11.75 2.54 2.29
CA CYS A 45 10.32 2.31 2.09
C CYS A 45 9.99 2.28 0.59
N THR A 46 9.52 1.13 0.10
CA THR A 46 9.23 0.89 -1.33
C THR A 46 7.83 0.31 -1.54
N ASP A 47 7.51 0.06 -2.82
CA ASP A 47 6.23 -0.45 -3.30
C ASP A 47 5.06 0.34 -2.74
N PRO A 48 4.85 1.60 -3.17
CA PRO A 48 3.89 2.52 -2.56
C PRO A 48 2.49 2.53 -3.24
N PRO A 49 1.57 1.57 -3.02
CA PRO A 49 0.19 1.79 -3.39
C PRO A 49 -0.39 2.98 -2.61
N ILE A 50 -1.16 3.81 -3.32
CA ILE A 50 -1.72 5.05 -2.80
C ILE A 50 -3.19 5.16 -3.18
N VAL A 51 -3.98 5.75 -2.29
CA VAL A 51 -5.39 6.09 -2.52
C VAL A 51 -5.73 7.45 -1.94
N GLU A 52 -6.84 8.02 -2.43
CA GLU A 52 -7.50 9.15 -1.79
C GLU A 52 -8.57 8.63 -0.82
N TRP A 53 -8.45 8.95 0.46
CA TRP A 53 -9.35 8.44 1.49
C TRP A 53 -10.48 9.42 1.84
N GLU A 54 -10.14 10.55 2.41
CA GLU A 54 -11.02 11.72 2.51
C GLU A 54 -10.66 12.70 1.39
N GLN A 55 -11.50 13.70 1.16
CA GLN A 55 -11.24 14.71 0.13
C GLN A 55 -9.84 15.33 0.32
N GLY A 56 -8.96 15.12 -0.66
CA GLY A 56 -7.58 15.61 -0.63
C GLY A 56 -6.64 14.90 0.36
N GLN A 57 -7.09 13.88 1.09
CA GLN A 57 -6.23 13.08 1.97
C GLN A 57 -5.67 11.89 1.20
N LEU A 58 -4.37 11.92 0.96
CA LEU A 58 -3.63 10.80 0.41
C LEU A 58 -3.25 9.83 1.53
N VAL A 59 -3.45 8.54 1.27
CA VAL A 59 -2.98 7.45 2.14
C VAL A 59 -2.12 6.52 1.32
N MET A 60 -0.88 6.34 1.75
CA MET A 60 0.11 5.49 1.11
C MET A 60 0.48 4.37 2.07
N ILE A 61 0.42 3.14 1.58
CA ILE A 61 0.94 1.97 2.30
C ILE A 61 2.27 1.63 1.66
N VAL A 62 3.33 1.47 2.45
CA VAL A 62 4.66 1.14 1.94
C VAL A 62 5.25 -0.02 2.69
N LYS A 63 6.10 -0.78 2.00
CA LYS A 63 6.95 -1.78 2.63
C LYS A 63 8.23 -1.11 3.09
N CYS A 64 8.42 -0.99 4.40
CA CYS A 64 9.65 -0.51 5.03
C CYS A 64 10.31 -1.69 5.73
N ASN A 65 11.44 -2.18 5.20
CA ASN A 65 12.11 -3.38 5.70
C ASN A 65 11.18 -4.62 5.69
N LEU A 66 10.88 -5.16 6.87
CA LEU A 66 10.04 -6.34 7.09
C LEU A 66 8.59 -6.00 7.44
N LEU A 67 8.23 -4.71 7.50
CA LEU A 67 6.92 -4.24 7.93
C LEU A 67 6.26 -3.41 6.83
N SER A 68 4.93 -3.41 6.84
CA SER A 68 4.14 -2.45 6.07
C SER A 68 3.79 -1.29 7.00
N ASN A 69 4.11 -0.07 6.59
CA ASN A 69 3.78 1.15 7.31
C ASN A 69 2.76 1.94 6.48
N VAL A 70 1.90 2.69 7.18
CA VAL A 70 0.90 3.54 6.53
C VAL A 70 1.23 4.99 6.82
N PHE A 71 1.29 5.79 5.76
CA PHE A 71 1.50 7.23 5.85
C PHE A 71 0.34 7.97 5.22
N GLU A 72 0.08 9.16 5.71
CA GLU A 72 -0.91 10.08 5.16
C GLU A 72 -0.32 11.46 4.87
N SER A 73 -0.89 12.11 3.87
CA SER A 73 -0.61 13.50 3.51
C SER A 73 -1.91 14.23 3.20
N ARG A 74 -2.05 15.44 3.73
CA ARG A 74 -3.18 16.35 3.44
C ARG A 74 -2.74 17.59 2.65
N ASP A 75 -1.49 17.61 2.20
CA ASP A 75 -0.84 18.71 1.52
C ASP A 75 -0.17 18.27 0.20
N MET A 76 -0.78 17.27 -0.46
CA MET A 76 -0.33 16.73 -1.76
C MET A 76 1.15 16.33 -1.74
N GLY A 77 1.54 15.58 -0.70
CA GLY A 77 2.85 14.99 -0.56
C GLY A 77 3.95 15.96 -0.14
N ALA A 78 3.63 17.20 0.28
CA ALA A 78 4.65 18.11 0.82
C ALA A 78 5.14 17.66 2.21
N MET A 79 4.25 17.09 3.02
CA MET A 79 4.57 16.43 4.29
C MET A 79 3.84 15.08 4.40
N TRP A 80 4.53 14.11 4.98
CA TRP A 80 3.99 12.80 5.30
C TRP A 80 4.06 12.55 6.80
N ARG A 81 3.00 11.93 7.33
CA ARG A 81 2.91 11.53 8.74
C ARG A 81 2.48 10.08 8.80
N GLU A 82 3.00 9.33 9.78
CA GLU A 82 2.52 7.97 10.02
C GLU A 82 1.04 8.02 10.44
N ALA A 83 0.21 7.22 9.80
CA ALA A 83 -1.23 7.24 10.00
C ALA A 83 -1.60 6.55 11.33
N VAL A 84 -1.79 7.34 12.39
CA VAL A 84 -2.13 6.81 13.73
C VAL A 84 -3.57 6.28 13.80
N ARG A 85 -4.48 6.80 12.97
CA ARG A 85 -5.92 6.47 13.01
C ARG A 85 -6.40 5.65 11.82
N THR A 86 -5.98 6.03 10.62
CA THR A 86 -6.63 5.60 9.37
C THR A 86 -6.46 4.12 9.10
N LEU A 87 -5.35 3.49 9.52
CA LEU A 87 -5.03 2.08 9.26
C LEU A 87 -4.04 1.49 10.29
N THR A 88 -4.12 1.88 11.56
CA THR A 88 -3.20 1.37 12.62
C THR A 88 -3.21 -0.15 12.77
N ARG A 89 -4.14 -0.85 12.11
CA ARG A 89 -4.31 -2.31 12.13
C ARG A 89 -3.97 -3.03 10.83
N VAL A 90 -3.39 -2.36 9.82
CA VAL A 90 -2.67 -3.04 8.73
C VAL A 90 -1.36 -3.57 9.30
N HIS A 91 -1.47 -4.50 10.24
CA HIS A 91 -0.33 -5.15 10.83
C HIS A 91 0.19 -6.15 9.80
N PRO A 92 1.49 -6.13 9.45
CA PRO A 92 2.13 -7.35 9.04
C PRO A 92 1.90 -8.37 10.15
N ARG A 93 1.06 -9.38 9.91
CA ARG A 93 1.07 -10.54 10.79
C ARG A 93 2.44 -11.18 10.61
N VAL A 94 3.37 -10.82 11.49
CA VAL A 94 4.55 -11.64 11.73
C VAL A 94 4.01 -12.91 12.35
N PHE A 95 3.92 -13.98 11.56
CA PHE A 95 3.54 -15.27 12.11
C PHE A 95 4.62 -15.64 13.13
N PRO A 96 4.24 -16.05 14.36
CA PRO A 96 5.15 -16.10 15.51
C PRO A 96 6.39 -17.01 15.35
N ASN A 97 6.44 -17.83 14.29
CA ASN A 97 7.55 -18.73 13.99
C ASN A 97 8.17 -18.53 12.59
N SER A 98 7.83 -17.47 11.86
CA SER A 98 8.39 -17.23 10.52
C SER A 98 9.41 -16.10 10.56
N LEU A 99 10.69 -16.44 10.43
CA LEU A 99 11.79 -15.54 10.03
C LEU A 99 11.61 -14.95 8.61
N GLN A 100 10.38 -14.93 8.07
CA GLN A 100 10.11 -14.69 6.66
C GLN A 100 9.15 -13.52 6.51
N THR A 101 9.75 -12.42 6.06
CA THR A 101 9.24 -11.25 5.34
C THR A 101 7.72 -11.10 5.27
N ALA A 102 7.18 -10.07 5.93
CA ALA A 102 5.86 -9.59 5.57
C ALA A 102 5.89 -9.20 4.08
N VAL A 103 5.09 -9.89 3.28
CA VAL A 103 4.94 -9.52 1.88
C VAL A 103 4.05 -8.28 1.86
N GLY A 104 4.55 -7.21 1.23
CA GLY A 104 3.92 -5.89 1.22
C GLY A 104 2.49 -5.93 0.67
N VAL A 105 1.76 -4.83 0.85
CA VAL A 105 0.44 -4.67 0.23
C VAL A 105 0.61 -4.64 -1.29
N GLY A 106 -0.13 -5.50 -2.00
CA GLY A 106 -0.01 -5.64 -3.46
C GLY A 106 -0.86 -4.63 -4.21
N SER A 107 -2.15 -4.57 -3.88
CA SER A 107 -3.12 -3.65 -4.46
C SER A 107 -3.87 -2.95 -3.34
N LEU A 108 -4.19 -1.68 -3.56
CA LEU A 108 -5.00 -0.85 -2.66
C LEU A 108 -5.99 -0.07 -3.51
N THR A 109 -7.25 -0.06 -3.10
CA THR A 109 -8.29 0.77 -3.71
C THR A 109 -9.30 1.20 -2.66
N THR A 110 -10.15 2.16 -3.01
CA THR A 110 -11.29 2.57 -2.19
C THR A 110 -12.59 2.19 -2.87
N ALA A 111 -13.58 1.77 -2.10
CA ALA A 111 -14.89 1.37 -2.58
C ALA A 111 -15.98 1.97 -1.68
N THR A 112 -17.18 2.14 -2.24
CA THR A 112 -18.39 2.45 -1.45
C THR A 112 -19.31 1.24 -1.47
N ILE A 113 -19.28 0.45 -0.39
CA ILE A 113 -20.06 -0.79 -0.27
C ILE A 113 -21.21 -0.55 0.71
N ALA A 114 -22.44 -0.78 0.27
CA ALA A 114 -23.66 -0.54 1.07
C ALA A 114 -23.71 0.87 1.70
N GLY A 115 -23.27 1.89 0.95
CA GLY A 115 -23.25 3.29 1.39
C GLY A 115 -22.09 3.67 2.32
N LYS A 116 -21.13 2.77 2.56
CA LYS A 116 -19.96 3.02 3.41
C LYS A 116 -18.67 3.01 2.60
N LYS A 117 -17.87 4.09 2.71
CA LYS A 117 -16.53 4.17 2.12
C LYS A 117 -15.57 3.26 2.90
N VAL A 118 -14.86 2.39 2.19
CA VAL A 118 -13.89 1.43 2.73
C VAL A 118 -12.65 1.37 1.86
N MET A 119 -11.51 1.03 2.46
CA MET A 119 -10.31 0.63 1.73
C MET A 119 -10.35 -0.88 1.52
N LEU A 120 -10.05 -1.32 0.31
CA LEU A 120 -9.83 -2.72 -0.04
C LEU A 120 -8.35 -2.87 -0.34
N TYR A 121 -7.72 -3.87 0.27
CA TYR A 121 -6.32 -4.15 -0.03
C TYR A 121 -6.02 -5.64 -0.05
N THR A 122 -5.02 -5.99 -0.85
CA THR A 122 -4.49 -7.35 -0.92
C THR A 122 -3.17 -7.45 -0.17
N GLN A 123 -2.98 -8.56 0.52
CA GLN A 123 -1.73 -8.86 1.20
C GLN A 123 -1.38 -10.31 0.99
N LYS A 124 -0.13 -10.56 0.60
CA LYS A 124 0.39 -11.92 0.45
C LYS A 124 0.85 -12.45 1.81
N GLY A 125 0.62 -13.72 2.06
CA GLY A 125 1.09 -14.45 3.23
C GLY A 125 1.47 -15.88 2.88
N PHE A 126 2.08 -16.59 3.82
CA PHE A 126 2.50 -17.98 3.64
C PHE A 126 1.65 -18.92 4.49
N LEU A 127 1.42 -20.14 4.00
CA LEU A 127 0.80 -21.19 4.81
C LEU A 127 1.82 -21.78 5.78
N ARG A 128 1.44 -21.84 7.07
CA ARG A 128 2.32 -22.21 8.18
C ARG A 128 2.83 -23.66 8.14
N ASP A 129 2.13 -24.53 7.43
CA ASP A 129 2.36 -25.98 7.40
C ASP A 129 2.49 -26.52 5.96
N ASP A 130 2.79 -25.65 4.99
CA ASP A 130 2.92 -26.07 3.60
C ASP A 130 4.39 -26.38 3.23
N PRO A 131 4.73 -27.64 2.89
CA PRO A 131 6.06 -28.00 2.43
C PRO A 131 6.44 -27.32 1.10
N LEU A 132 5.48 -26.77 0.36
CA LEU A 132 5.63 -26.07 -0.92
C LEU A 132 5.64 -24.54 -0.79
N GLN A 133 5.83 -23.97 0.41
CA GLN A 133 5.86 -22.53 0.68
C GLN A 133 4.82 -21.69 -0.09
N ALA A 134 3.60 -22.22 -0.31
CA ALA A 134 2.65 -21.56 -1.19
C ALA A 134 2.31 -20.17 -0.67
N THR A 135 2.34 -19.21 -1.58
CA THR A 135 1.98 -17.83 -1.28
C THR A 135 0.49 -17.68 -1.48
N VAL A 136 -0.22 -17.36 -0.41
CA VAL A 136 -1.65 -17.10 -0.43
C VAL A 136 -1.90 -15.60 -0.48
N LEU A 137 -2.77 -15.18 -1.38
CA LEU A 137 -3.21 -13.79 -1.47
C LEU A 137 -4.50 -13.62 -0.66
N TYR A 138 -4.48 -12.73 0.31
CA TYR A 138 -5.62 -12.42 1.17
C TYR A 138 -6.23 -11.08 0.80
N LEU A 139 -7.57 -11.01 0.85
CA LEU A 139 -8.32 -9.76 0.75
C LEU A 139 -8.66 -9.24 2.14
N TRP A 140 -8.49 -7.94 2.32
CA TRP A 140 -8.79 -7.21 3.52
C TRP A 140 -9.68 -6.01 3.20
N VAL A 141 -10.54 -5.68 4.17
CA VAL A 141 -11.39 -4.50 4.14
C VAL A 141 -11.05 -3.68 5.38
N ALA A 142 -10.80 -2.39 5.21
CA ALA A 142 -10.57 -1.49 6.33
C ALA A 142 -11.42 -0.22 6.24
N ASP A 143 -11.83 0.28 7.40
CA ASP A 143 -12.33 1.63 7.59
C ASP A 143 -11.44 2.37 8.60
N ASN A 144 -11.85 3.56 9.02
CA ASN A 144 -11.12 4.39 9.99
C ASN A 144 -10.89 3.73 11.38
N ASN A 145 -11.54 2.61 11.69
CA ASN A 145 -11.53 2.05 13.04
C ASN A 145 -11.39 0.51 13.08
N HIS A 146 -11.76 -0.17 12.00
CA HIS A 146 -11.82 -1.63 11.91
C HIS A 146 -11.10 -2.13 10.67
N THR A 147 -10.49 -3.30 10.82
CA THR A 147 -9.92 -4.06 9.71
C THR A 147 -10.50 -5.46 9.78
N PHE A 148 -11.09 -5.90 8.67
CA PHE A 148 -11.74 -7.18 8.52
C PHE A 148 -10.98 -8.04 7.50
N HIS A 149 -10.67 -9.26 7.91
CA HIS A 149 -10.08 -10.28 7.05
C HIS A 149 -11.18 -10.97 6.27
N VAL A 150 -11.27 -10.74 4.96
CA VAL A 150 -12.28 -11.39 4.12
C VAL A 150 -11.93 -12.86 3.91
N GLY A 151 -10.65 -13.12 3.60
CA GLY A 151 -10.17 -14.48 3.35
C GLY A 151 -9.18 -14.55 2.18
N PRO A 152 -8.70 -15.77 1.88
CA PRO A 152 -7.86 -16.01 0.71
C PRO A 152 -8.67 -15.86 -0.57
N ILE A 153 -8.07 -15.23 -1.58
CA ILE A 153 -8.66 -15.02 -2.91
C ILE A 153 -7.90 -15.74 -4.02
N SER A 154 -6.62 -16.06 -3.80
CA SER A 154 -5.82 -16.91 -4.67
C SER A 154 -4.68 -17.57 -3.89
N MET A 155 -4.09 -18.60 -4.49
CA MET A 155 -2.96 -19.35 -3.94
C MET A 155 -2.01 -19.68 -5.08
N ASP A 156 -0.76 -19.21 -4.98
CA ASP A 156 0.31 -19.52 -5.90
C ASP A 156 1.14 -20.69 -5.34
N THR A 157 1.43 -21.69 -6.17
CA THR A 157 2.36 -22.79 -5.83
C THR A 157 3.81 -22.41 -6.16
N ASP A 158 4.79 -23.07 -5.53
CA ASP A 158 6.25 -22.86 -5.71
C ASP A 158 6.75 -22.84 -7.18
N THR A 159 5.98 -23.37 -8.13
CA THR A 159 6.35 -23.47 -9.56
C THR A 159 5.95 -22.25 -10.39
N THR A 160 5.15 -21.34 -9.82
CA THR A 160 4.63 -20.16 -10.53
C THR A 160 5.08 -18.88 -9.82
N PRO A 161 5.79 -17.96 -10.51
CA PRO A 161 6.12 -16.65 -9.97
C PRO A 161 4.86 -15.95 -9.46
N THR A 162 5.01 -15.28 -8.33
CA THR A 162 3.90 -14.66 -7.62
C THR A 162 3.19 -13.67 -8.53
N SER A 163 1.89 -13.89 -8.75
CA SER A 163 1.12 -13.06 -9.68
C SER A 163 0.99 -11.61 -9.17
N ASN A 164 1.06 -10.65 -10.10
CA ASN A 164 0.61 -9.30 -9.83
C ASN A 164 -0.92 -9.33 -9.69
N ASN A 165 -1.45 -8.56 -8.76
CA ASN A 165 -2.88 -8.46 -8.54
C ASN A 165 -3.30 -6.99 -8.60
N THR A 166 -4.55 -6.78 -8.98
CA THR A 166 -5.20 -5.47 -8.98
C THR A 166 -6.63 -5.66 -8.51
N LEU A 167 -7.06 -4.80 -7.58
CA LEU A 167 -8.46 -4.72 -7.17
C LEU A 167 -9.15 -3.65 -8.01
N LEU A 168 -10.36 -3.97 -8.48
CA LEU A 168 -11.27 -3.05 -9.14
C LEU A 168 -12.65 -3.24 -8.52
N TYR A 169 -13.30 -2.13 -8.15
CA TYR A 169 -14.65 -2.10 -7.60
C TYR A 169 -15.50 -1.12 -8.42
#